data_AF-A0AAG5DCI3-F1
#
_entry.id   AF-A0AAG5DCI3-F1
#
_cell.length_a   1.000
_cell.length_b   1.000
_cell.length_c   1.000
_cell.angle_alpha   90.00
_cell.angle_beta   90.00
_cell.angle_gamma   90.00
#
_symmetry.space_group_name_H-M   'P 1'
#
loop_
_entity.id
_entity.type
_entity.pdbx_description
1 polymer ?
#
loop_
_entity_poly.entity_id
_entity_poly.type
_entity_poly.pdbx_seq_one_letter_code
_entity_poly.pdbx_strand_id
1 'polypeptide(L)'
;IPRFLPDEVIELCRRRPLPSVPPGIPEPIPENCIAECTLNVTRVLMNHRFRVEQARKVLLARTANDTAWKRTISNAIDKCYRIEVANSFYLQDLAQNIISTQCLPSSVRFLECTFAMTYRECPDEYWNDPNKSCFLLVKALNNCRFFFRGKVDALE
;
A
#
# COMPACT_ATOMS: atom_id res chain seq x y z
N ILE A 1 12.12 3.53 -9.76
CA ILE A 1 10.72 3.74 -9.32
C ILE A 1 10.63 5.05 -8.55
N PRO A 2 9.66 5.92 -8.86
CA PRO A 2 9.46 7.19 -8.14
C PRO A 2 9.17 6.97 -6.65
N ARG A 3 9.64 7.89 -5.79
CA ARG A 3 9.17 7.94 -4.39
C ARG A 3 7.73 8.44 -4.37
N PHE A 4 6.76 7.61 -3.95
CA PHE A 4 5.36 8.04 -3.99
C PHE A 4 4.97 8.98 -2.85
N LEU A 5 5.61 8.83 -1.69
CA LEU A 5 5.27 9.58 -0.48
C LEU A 5 6.42 10.51 -0.07
N PRO A 6 6.13 11.73 0.44
CA PRO A 6 7.16 12.63 0.94
C PRO A 6 7.90 12.04 2.13
N ASP A 7 9.23 12.11 2.14
CA ASP A 7 10.04 11.61 3.26
C ASP A 7 9.68 12.33 4.56
N GLU A 8 9.41 13.64 4.49
CA GLU A 8 8.94 14.45 5.62
C GLU A 8 7.66 13.92 6.26
N VAL A 9 6.73 13.38 5.45
CA VAL A 9 5.47 12.81 5.94
C VAL A 9 5.72 11.45 6.59
N ILE A 10 6.58 10.63 5.99
CA ILE A 10 6.96 9.32 6.55
C ILE A 10 7.66 9.51 7.91
N GLU A 11 8.62 10.42 7.97
CA GLU A 11 9.37 10.73 9.21
C GLU A 11 8.47 11.33 10.29
N LEU A 12 7.55 12.22 9.91
CA LEU A 12 6.53 12.73 10.83
C LEU A 12 5.72 11.59 11.44
N CYS A 13 5.28 10.63 10.63
CA CYS A 13 4.45 9.52 11.08
C CYS A 13 5.22 8.46 11.88
N ARG A 14 6.50 8.22 11.57
CA ARG A 14 7.39 7.34 12.35
C ARG A 14 7.63 7.83 13.77
N ARG A 15 7.65 9.16 13.97
CA ARG A 15 7.88 9.77 15.29
C ARG A 15 6.62 9.82 16.17
N ARG A 16 5.44 9.51 15.62
CA ARG A 16 4.22 9.51 16.43
C ARG A 16 4.23 8.34 17.41
N PRO A 17 3.84 8.55 18.67
CA PRO A 17 3.66 7.45 19.60
C PRO A 17 2.53 6.53 19.09
N LEU A 18 2.70 5.23 19.31
CA LEU A 18 1.64 4.27 19.05
C LEU A 18 0.48 4.49 20.03
N PRO A 19 -0.76 4.14 19.64
CA PRO A 19 -1.89 4.22 20.55
C PRO A 19 -1.67 3.33 21.78
N SER A 20 -2.18 3.76 22.94
CA SER A 20 -2.17 2.95 24.15
C SER A 20 -3.01 1.70 23.96
N VAL A 21 -2.52 0.54 24.43
CA VAL A 21 -3.19 -0.75 24.25
C VAL A 21 -4.24 -0.98 25.35
N PRO A 22 -5.55 -1.05 25.01
CA PRO A 22 -6.57 -1.43 25.98
C PRO A 22 -6.48 -2.92 26.36
N PRO A 23 -6.97 -3.32 27.54
CA PRO A 23 -7.03 -4.72 27.94
C PRO A 23 -7.79 -5.58 26.92
N GLY A 24 -7.22 -6.73 26.55
CA GLY A 24 -7.86 -7.69 25.63
C GLY A 24 -7.75 -7.36 24.14
N ILE A 25 -7.06 -6.26 23.77
CA ILE A 25 -6.78 -5.90 22.38
C ILE A 25 -5.32 -6.23 22.06
N PRO A 26 -5.02 -6.85 20.91
CA PRO A 26 -3.63 -7.06 20.48
C PRO A 26 -2.87 -5.74 20.32
N GLU A 27 -1.55 -5.80 20.52
CA GLU A 27 -0.69 -4.66 20.27
C GLU A 27 -0.81 -4.17 18.82
N PRO A 28 -0.83 -2.84 18.59
CA PRO A 28 -0.88 -2.29 17.25
C PRO A 28 0.42 -2.59 16.49
N ILE A 29 0.27 -3.07 15.26
CA ILE A 29 1.40 -3.22 14.34
C ILE A 29 1.88 -1.82 13.94
N PRO A 30 3.14 -1.43 14.22
CA PRO A 30 3.63 -0.08 13.97
C PRO A 30 3.45 0.37 12.52
N GLU A 31 3.65 -0.52 11.57
CA GLU A 31 3.55 -0.26 10.13
C GLU A 31 2.11 0.14 9.73
N ASN A 32 1.08 -0.47 10.35
CA ASN A 32 -0.31 -0.09 10.12
C ASN A 32 -0.55 1.37 10.54
N CYS A 33 -0.05 1.75 11.71
CA CYS A 33 -0.23 3.09 12.25
C CYS A 33 0.55 4.15 11.47
N ILE A 34 1.77 3.83 11.03
CA ILE A 34 2.59 4.72 10.20
C ILE A 34 1.91 4.94 8.84
N ALA A 35 1.43 3.86 8.22
CA ALA A 35 0.72 3.94 6.94
C ALA A 35 -0.58 4.74 7.08
N GLU A 36 -1.39 4.46 8.09
CA GLU A 36 -2.64 5.19 8.33
C GLU A 36 -2.37 6.68 8.58
N CYS A 37 -1.38 7.00 9.42
CA CYS A 37 -0.94 8.38 9.64
C CYS A 37 -0.55 9.05 8.32
N THR A 38 0.20 8.35 7.47
CA THR A 38 0.68 8.90 6.19
C THR A 38 -0.50 9.21 5.26
N LEU A 39 -1.48 8.30 5.18
CA LEU A 39 -2.69 8.52 4.39
C LEU A 39 -3.57 9.63 4.97
N ASN A 40 -3.64 9.77 6.29
CA ASN A 40 -4.38 10.85 6.96
C ASN A 40 -3.73 12.22 6.70
N VAL A 41 -2.41 12.35 6.87
CA VAL A 41 -1.67 13.60 6.61
C VAL A 41 -1.82 14.04 5.16
N THR A 42 -1.78 13.09 4.22
CA THR A 42 -1.95 13.35 2.78
C THR A 42 -3.41 13.46 2.34
N ARG A 43 -4.36 13.31 3.28
CA ARG A 43 -5.82 13.35 3.07
C ARG A 43 -6.36 12.27 2.13
N VAL A 44 -5.57 11.24 1.86
CA VAL A 44 -5.99 10.04 1.13
C VAL A 44 -6.98 9.25 1.99
N LEU A 45 -6.74 9.21 3.30
CA LEU A 45 -7.69 8.72 4.28
C LEU A 45 -8.24 9.92 5.05
N MET A 46 -9.56 10.02 5.16
CA MET A 46 -10.23 11.02 5.99
C MET A 46 -11.47 10.42 6.61
N ASN A 47 -11.63 10.55 7.92
CA ASN A 47 -12.77 9.97 8.66
C ASN A 47 -12.96 8.48 8.33
N HIS A 48 -11.86 7.72 8.30
CA HIS A 48 -11.82 6.29 7.91
C HIS A 48 -12.32 5.99 6.49
N ARG A 49 -12.52 7.00 5.64
CA ARG A 49 -12.93 6.84 4.24
C ARG A 49 -11.75 7.10 3.33
N PHE A 50 -11.49 6.12 2.48
CA PHE A 50 -10.43 6.18 1.50
C PHE A 50 -10.87 7.00 0.28
N ARG A 51 -9.99 7.88 -0.21
CA ARG A 51 -10.25 8.80 -1.32
C ARG A 51 -9.29 8.50 -2.48
N VAL A 52 -9.70 7.61 -3.36
CA VAL A 52 -8.86 7.10 -4.48
C VAL A 52 -8.33 8.23 -5.37
N GLU A 53 -9.16 9.21 -5.71
CA GLU A 53 -8.72 10.37 -6.50
C GLU A 53 -7.65 11.20 -5.79
N GLN A 54 -7.72 11.30 -4.46
CA GLN A 54 -6.68 11.96 -3.68
C GLN A 54 -5.40 11.10 -3.64
N ALA A 55 -5.52 9.78 -3.53
CA ALA A 55 -4.38 8.86 -3.63
C ALA A 55 -3.66 9.04 -4.96
N ARG A 56 -4.41 9.10 -6.07
CA ARG A 56 -3.88 9.35 -7.40
C ARG A 56 -3.13 10.67 -7.48
N LYS A 57 -3.70 11.76 -6.95
CA LYS A 57 -3.01 13.06 -6.89
C LYS A 57 -1.70 13.00 -6.10
N VAL A 58 -1.72 12.40 -4.92
CA VAL A 58 -0.56 12.33 -4.02
C VAL A 58 0.55 11.46 -4.60
N LEU A 59 0.22 10.24 -5.03
CA LEU A 59 1.20 9.25 -5.48
C LEU A 59 1.76 9.58 -6.87
N LEU A 60 1.00 10.28 -7.71
CA LEU A 60 1.47 10.76 -9.02
C LEU A 60 2.20 12.12 -8.96
N ALA A 61 2.17 12.84 -7.82
CA ALA A 61 2.77 14.17 -7.74
C ALA A 61 4.27 14.18 -8.08
N ARG A 62 4.97 13.04 -7.92
CA ARG A 62 6.41 12.89 -8.17
C ARG A 62 6.78 12.18 -9.46
N THR A 63 5.82 11.89 -10.34
CA THR A 63 6.09 11.23 -11.62
C THR A 63 6.43 12.23 -12.74
N ALA A 64 6.63 13.52 -12.43
CA ALA A 64 6.78 14.59 -13.41
C ALA A 64 5.67 14.51 -14.48
N ASN A 65 5.95 14.86 -15.74
CA ASN A 65 5.05 14.63 -16.87
C ASN A 65 5.25 13.27 -17.54
N ASP A 66 5.88 12.32 -16.86
CA ASP A 66 6.10 10.97 -17.38
C ASP A 66 4.79 10.20 -17.53
N THR A 67 4.43 9.90 -18.77
CA THR A 67 3.19 9.21 -19.08
C THR A 67 3.24 7.70 -18.78
N ALA A 68 4.41 7.08 -18.86
CA ALA A 68 4.60 5.67 -18.56
C ALA A 68 4.42 5.41 -17.05
N TRP A 69 5.13 6.15 -16.19
CA TRP A 69 4.96 6.07 -14.75
C TRP A 69 3.55 6.45 -14.31
N LYS A 70 2.96 7.50 -14.89
CA LYS A 70 1.57 7.89 -14.59
C LYS A 70 0.60 6.75 -14.85
N ARG A 71 0.73 6.05 -15.98
CA ARG A 71 -0.12 4.90 -16.34
C ARG A 71 0.10 3.74 -15.38
N THR A 72 1.34 3.32 -15.15
CA THR A 72 1.67 2.19 -14.27
C THR A 72 1.14 2.41 -12.86
N ILE A 73 1.43 3.57 -12.25
CA ILE A 73 1.02 3.87 -10.88
C ILE A 73 -0.51 4.00 -10.78
N SER A 74 -1.15 4.60 -11.78
CA SER A 74 -2.62 4.67 -11.87
C SER A 74 -3.27 3.29 -11.83
N ASN A 75 -2.79 2.36 -12.66
CA ASN A 75 -3.31 1.00 -12.72
C ASN A 75 -3.08 0.26 -11.39
N ALA A 76 -1.91 0.45 -10.77
CA ALA A 76 -1.59 -0.11 -9.46
C ALA A 76 -2.56 0.40 -8.38
N ILE A 77 -2.82 1.72 -8.31
CA ILE A 77 -3.76 2.32 -7.36
C ILE A 77 -5.16 1.72 -7.50
N ASP A 78 -5.69 1.67 -8.73
CA ASP A 78 -7.06 1.18 -8.96
C ASP A 78 -7.20 -0.29 -8.55
N LYS A 79 -6.20 -1.11 -8.90
CA LYS A 79 -6.19 -2.53 -8.56
C LYS A 79 -6.05 -2.75 -7.05
N CYS A 80 -5.12 -2.07 -6.41
CA CYS A 80 -4.85 -2.23 -4.98
C CYS A 80 -5.97 -1.67 -4.11
N TYR A 81 -6.64 -0.60 -4.56
CA TYR A 81 -7.85 -0.14 -3.90
C TYR A 81 -8.95 -1.22 -3.91
N ARG A 82 -9.20 -1.85 -5.06
CA ARG A 82 -10.21 -2.92 -5.15
C ARG A 82 -9.89 -4.10 -4.24
N ILE A 83 -8.63 -4.53 -4.20
CA ILE A 83 -8.21 -5.72 -3.45
C ILE A 83 -8.16 -5.44 -1.94
N GLU A 84 -7.55 -4.33 -1.52
CA GLU A 84 -7.18 -4.12 -0.11
C GLU A 84 -8.16 -3.22 0.66
N VAL A 85 -8.92 -2.40 -0.05
CA VAL A 85 -9.79 -1.38 0.57
C VAL A 85 -11.27 -1.67 0.32
N ALA A 86 -11.66 -1.85 -0.94
CA ALA A 86 -13.06 -2.09 -1.29
C ALA A 86 -13.54 -3.49 -0.88
N ASN A 87 -12.68 -4.49 -1.05
CA ASN A 87 -12.93 -5.87 -0.61
C ASN A 87 -12.22 -6.10 0.72
N SER A 88 -12.73 -5.52 1.81
CA SER A 88 -12.08 -5.52 3.11
C SER A 88 -12.10 -6.90 3.81
N PHE A 89 -11.26 -7.82 3.34
CA PHE A 89 -11.14 -9.19 3.86
C PHE A 89 -10.61 -9.26 5.30
N TYR A 90 -9.84 -8.28 5.74
CA TYR A 90 -9.29 -8.21 7.11
C TYR A 90 -10.36 -7.95 8.19
N LEU A 91 -11.60 -7.62 7.81
CA LEU A 91 -12.69 -7.43 8.76
C LEU A 91 -12.97 -8.70 9.58
N GLN A 92 -12.70 -9.89 9.01
CA GLN A 92 -12.83 -11.16 9.74
C GLN A 92 -11.79 -11.26 10.87
N ASP A 93 -10.53 -10.92 10.58
CA ASP A 93 -9.44 -10.95 11.56
C ASP A 93 -9.66 -9.91 12.67
N LEU A 94 -10.21 -8.74 12.34
CA LEU A 94 -10.61 -7.73 13.32
C LEU A 94 -11.75 -8.23 14.21
N ALA A 95 -12.78 -8.85 13.63
CA ALA A 95 -13.91 -9.39 14.38
C ALA A 95 -13.48 -10.52 15.35
N GLN A 96 -12.40 -11.23 15.05
CA GLN A 96 -11.83 -12.28 15.89
C GLN A 96 -10.76 -11.78 16.86
N ASN A 97 -10.50 -10.46 16.95
CA ASN A 97 -9.43 -9.86 17.74
C ASN A 97 -8.04 -10.47 17.44
N ILE A 98 -7.80 -10.93 16.21
CA ILE A 98 -6.49 -11.45 15.77
C ILE A 98 -5.53 -10.29 15.50
N ILE A 99 -6.06 -9.17 14.99
CA ILE A 99 -5.30 -7.96 14.70
C ILE A 99 -5.88 -6.76 15.44
N SER A 100 -5.01 -5.82 15.79
CA SER A 100 -5.41 -4.61 16.52
C SER A 100 -6.38 -3.76 15.70
N THR A 101 -7.44 -3.29 16.35
CA THR A 101 -8.42 -2.34 15.79
C THR A 101 -7.96 -0.89 15.84
N GLN A 102 -6.81 -0.63 16.47
CA GLN A 102 -6.33 0.72 16.77
C GLN A 102 -5.78 1.46 15.54
N CYS A 103 -5.32 0.72 14.53
CA CYS A 103 -4.81 1.27 13.28
C CYS A 103 -5.32 0.45 12.11
N LEU A 104 -5.80 1.13 11.07
CA LEU A 104 -6.49 0.58 9.92
C LEU A 104 -5.55 -0.24 9.03
N PRO A 105 -5.67 -1.59 9.01
CA PRO A 105 -4.74 -2.46 8.28
C PRO A 105 -4.74 -2.24 6.77
N SER A 106 -5.87 -1.81 6.20
CA SER A 106 -5.95 -1.52 4.76
C SER A 106 -5.03 -0.38 4.33
N SER A 107 -4.58 0.47 5.25
CA SER A 107 -3.65 1.55 4.96
C SER A 107 -2.30 1.04 4.46
N VAL A 108 -1.67 0.13 5.22
CA VAL A 108 -0.37 -0.43 4.84
C VAL A 108 -0.52 -1.34 3.63
N ARG A 109 -1.56 -2.18 3.61
CA ARG A 109 -1.80 -3.12 2.51
C ARG A 109 -2.00 -2.40 1.18
N PHE A 110 -2.78 -1.32 1.16
CA PHE A 110 -2.95 -0.49 -0.04
C PHE A 110 -1.61 0.05 -0.55
N LEU A 111 -0.78 0.59 0.36
CA LEU A 111 0.52 1.16 0.00
C LEU A 111 1.44 0.06 -0.54
N GLU A 112 1.65 -1.02 0.21
CA GLU A 112 2.50 -2.15 -0.16
C GLU A 112 2.07 -2.77 -1.49
N CYS A 113 0.78 -3.02 -1.67
CA CYS A 113 0.24 -3.50 -2.94
C CYS A 113 0.60 -2.52 -4.07
N THR A 114 0.39 -1.22 -3.88
CA THR A 114 0.66 -0.21 -4.93
C THR A 114 2.15 -0.16 -5.27
N PHE A 115 3.03 -0.22 -4.27
CA PHE A 115 4.49 -0.29 -4.46
C PHE A 115 4.90 -1.54 -5.22
N ALA A 116 4.43 -2.70 -4.77
CA ALA A 116 4.85 -3.97 -5.33
C ALA A 116 4.28 -4.17 -6.76
N MET A 117 3.05 -3.72 -7.03
CA MET A 117 2.47 -3.66 -8.38
C MET A 117 3.24 -2.72 -9.30
N THR A 118 3.61 -1.53 -8.82
CA THR A 118 4.41 -0.59 -9.62
C THR A 118 5.81 -1.13 -9.92
N TYR A 119 6.40 -1.87 -8.98
CA TYR A 119 7.68 -2.55 -9.19
C TYR A 119 7.59 -3.64 -10.25
N ARG A 120 6.54 -4.45 -10.17
CA ARG A 120 6.24 -5.53 -11.12
C ARG A 120 6.02 -5.02 -12.54
N GLU A 121 5.37 -3.88 -12.68
CA GLU A 121 4.99 -3.27 -13.96
C GLU A 121 5.91 -2.08 -14.31
N CYS A 122 7.16 -2.14 -13.86
CA CYS A 122 8.20 -1.16 -14.18
C CYS A 122 8.28 -0.99 -15.71
N PRO A 123 8.11 0.24 -16.25
CA PRO A 123 8.17 0.43 -17.70
C PRO A 123 9.53 0.06 -18.27
N ASP A 124 9.55 -0.51 -19.48
CA ASP A 124 10.75 -1.07 -20.11
C ASP A 124 11.87 -0.03 -20.26
N GLU A 125 11.52 1.23 -20.57
CA GLU A 125 12.46 2.34 -20.69
C GLU A 125 13.21 2.69 -19.38
N TYR A 126 12.67 2.24 -18.24
CA TYR A 126 13.27 2.40 -16.91
C TYR A 126 13.91 1.11 -16.39
N TRP A 127 13.80 0.01 -17.13
CA TRP A 127 14.37 -1.27 -16.74
C TRP A 127 15.89 -1.27 -16.95
N ASN A 128 16.62 -0.96 -15.88
CA ASN A 128 18.08 -0.98 -15.88
C ASN A 128 18.59 -1.96 -14.81
N ASP A 129 18.58 -3.25 -15.15
CA ASP A 129 18.99 -4.35 -14.24
C ASP A 129 20.06 -5.24 -14.89
N PRO A 130 21.30 -4.74 -15.03
CA PRO A 130 22.39 -5.48 -15.67
C PRO A 130 22.71 -6.80 -14.95
N ASN A 131 22.45 -6.88 -13.64
CA ASN A 131 22.75 -8.04 -12.80
C ASN A 131 21.56 -8.99 -12.61
N LYS A 132 20.42 -8.76 -13.28
CA LYS A 132 19.18 -9.57 -13.17
C LYS A 132 18.59 -9.66 -11.75
N SER A 133 18.99 -8.77 -10.85
CA SER A 133 18.57 -8.73 -9.45
C SER A 133 17.11 -8.27 -9.30
N CYS A 134 16.72 -7.23 -10.04
CA CYS A 134 15.34 -6.77 -10.15
C CYS A 134 14.45 -7.80 -10.85
N PHE A 135 14.99 -8.50 -11.85
CA PHE A 135 14.28 -9.59 -12.53
C PHE A 135 13.93 -10.72 -11.55
N LEU A 136 14.88 -11.13 -10.70
CA LEU A 136 14.61 -12.15 -9.68
C LEU A 136 13.57 -11.68 -8.66
N LEU A 137 13.60 -10.41 -8.26
CA LEU A 137 12.58 -9.84 -7.39
C LEU A 137 11.19 -9.83 -8.06
N VAL A 138 11.08 -9.35 -9.31
CA VAL A 138 9.81 -9.40 -10.07
C VAL A 138 9.33 -10.83 -10.25
N LYS A 139 10.24 -11.78 -10.53
CA LYS A 139 9.91 -13.20 -10.61
C LYS A 139 9.37 -13.73 -9.27
N ALA A 140 9.98 -13.36 -8.15
CA ALA A 140 9.47 -13.73 -6.82
C ALA A 140 8.10 -13.10 -6.56
N LEU A 141 7.92 -11.80 -6.82
CA LEU A 141 6.64 -11.11 -6.68
C LEU A 141 5.53 -11.74 -7.55
N ASN A 142 5.87 -12.23 -8.74
CA ASN A 142 4.92 -12.90 -9.63
C ASN A 142 4.57 -14.34 -9.20
N ASN A 143 5.52 -15.07 -8.62
CA ASN A 143 5.39 -16.51 -8.39
C ASN A 143 5.19 -16.89 -6.91
N CYS A 144 5.50 -16.01 -5.97
CA CYS A 144 5.25 -16.23 -4.55
C CYS A 144 3.78 -15.96 -4.25
N ARG A 145 3.00 -17.05 -4.15
CA ARG A 145 1.56 -17.02 -3.85
C ARG A 145 1.20 -16.15 -2.64
N PHE A 146 2.10 -16.03 -1.66
CA PHE A 146 1.86 -15.27 -0.44
C PHE A 146 1.77 -13.75 -0.66
N PHE A 147 2.51 -13.18 -1.62
CA PHE A 147 2.58 -11.73 -1.79
C PHE A 147 1.40 -11.12 -2.55
N PHE A 148 0.64 -11.91 -3.34
CA PHE A 148 -0.49 -11.40 -4.12
C PHE A 148 -1.65 -12.39 -4.35
N ARG A 149 -1.57 -13.62 -3.84
CA ARG A 149 -2.67 -14.59 -3.90
C ARG A 149 -3.30 -14.78 -2.51
N GLY A 150 -3.91 -13.70 -2.04
CA GLY A 150 -5.20 -13.78 -1.38
C GLY A 150 -6.31 -13.56 -2.42
N LYS A 151 -6.67 -14.62 -3.17
CA LYS A 151 -7.95 -14.77 -3.90
C LYS A 151 -8.15 -14.01 -5.24
N VAL A 152 -7.38 -14.37 -6.28
CA VAL A 152 -7.82 -14.19 -7.69
C VAL A 152 -8.73 -15.34 -8.15
N ASP A 153 -8.77 -16.46 -7.43
CA ASP A 153 -9.53 -17.66 -7.82
C ASP A 153 -10.99 -17.65 -7.29
N ALA A 154 -11.59 -16.47 -7.10
CA ALA A 154 -13.00 -16.31 -6.66
C ALA A 154 -13.86 -15.52 -7.68
N LEU A 155 -13.37 -15.37 -8.91
CA LEU A 155 -14.11 -14.80 -10.05
C LEU A 155 -13.91 -15.67 -11.30
N GLU A 156 -14.06 -16.98 -11.14
CA GLU A 156 -14.58 -17.88 -12.19
C GLU A 156 -15.94 -18.39 -11.76
#